data_AF-A0A1H4FMS9-F1
#
_entry.id   AF-A0A1H4FMS9-F1
#
_cell.length_a   1.000
_cell.length_b   1.000
_cell.length_c   1.000
_cell.angle_alpha   90.00
_cell.angle_beta   90.00
_cell.angle_gamma   90.00
#
_symmetry.space_group_name_H-M   'P 1'
#
loop_
_entity.id
_entity.type
_entity.pdbx_description
1 polymer ?
#
loop_
_entity_poly.entity_id
_entity_poly.type
_entity_poly.pdbx_seq_one_letter_code
_entity_poly.pdbx_strand_id
1 'polypeptide(L)' 'MSRLKELRKYIDKKLNKMEDEDKRTGAIAHLYGVSLAAQMIAKKRNLDPELAAMAAMLHDMHAYKTGSYDDHAHLGA' A
#
# COMPACT_ATOMS: atom_id res chain seq x y z
N MET A 1 -1.57 -0.90 -20.05
CA MET A 1 -0.95 -1.31 -18.76
C MET A 1 -1.75 -0.65 -17.63
N SER A 2 -2.04 -1.35 -16.53
CA SER A 2 -2.80 -0.78 -15.40
C SER A 2 -1.90 0.07 -14.50
N ARG A 3 -2.41 1.22 -14.03
CA ARG A 3 -1.68 2.16 -13.13
C ARG A 3 -1.33 1.49 -11.81
N LEU A 4 -2.24 0.65 -11.31
CA LEU A 4 -2.02 -0.16 -10.10
C LEU A 4 -0.83 -1.12 -10.24
N LYS A 5 -0.62 -1.70 -11.43
CA LYS A 5 0.51 -2.61 -11.67
C LYS A 5 1.85 -1.87 -11.61
N GLU A 6 1.91 -0.65 -12.12
CA GLU A 6 3.13 0.17 -12.05
C GLU A 6 3.40 0.67 -10.64
N LEU A 7 2.34 1.06 -9.91
CA LEU A 7 2.44 1.46 -8.51
C LEU A 7 2.96 0.33 -7.60
N ARG A 8 2.46 -0.90 -7.79
CA ARG A 8 2.94 -2.08 -7.05
C ARG A 8 4.44 -2.29 -7.23
N LYS A 9 4.94 -2.22 -8.47
CA LYS A 9 6.40 -2.31 -8.74
C LYS A 9 7.19 -1.24 -8.00
N TYR A 10 6.69 -0.01 -7.95
CA TYR A 10 7.34 1.08 -7.22
C TYR A 10 7.39 0.81 -5.71
N ILE A 11 6.28 0.36 -5.12
CA ILE A 11 6.18 0.05 -3.69
C ILE A 11 7.04 -1.16 -3.32
N ASP A 12 6.99 -2.24 -4.09
CA ASP A 12 7.81 -3.43 -3.85
C ASP A 12 9.30 -3.05 -3.84
N LYS A 13 9.74 -2.19 -4.76
CA LYS A 13 11.12 -1.68 -4.78
C LYS A 13 11.49 -0.89 -3.52
N LYS A 14 10.54 -0.27 -2.84
CA LYS A 14 10.77 0.44 -1.56
C LYS A 14 10.78 -0.53 -0.39
N LEU A 15 9.80 -1.44 -0.30
CA LEU A 15 9.71 -2.43 0.78
C LEU A 15 10.88 -3.41 0.76
N ASN A 16 11.38 -3.78 -0.42
CA ASN A 16 12.56 -4.65 -0.56
C ASN A 16 13.86 -4.03 -0.03
N LYS A 17 13.84 -2.76 0.40
CA LYS A 17 14.98 -2.13 1.09
C LYS A 17 14.90 -2.23 2.62
N MET A 18 13.81 -2.74 3.17
CA MET A 18 13.69 -3.00 4.59
C MET A 18 14.59 -4.18 4.95
N GLU A 19 15.50 -3.97 5.92
CA GLU A 19 16.48 -4.99 6.33
C GLU A 19 15.82 -6.13 7.13
N ASP A 20 14.91 -5.78 8.04
CA ASP A 20 14.15 -6.73 8.86
C ASP A 20 13.14 -7.49 7.99
N GLU A 21 13.37 -8.80 7.83
CA GLU A 21 12.61 -9.65 6.92
C GLU A 21 11.16 -9.88 7.38
N ASP A 22 10.95 -9.99 8.69
CA ASP A 22 9.64 -10.19 9.27
C ASP A 22 8.78 -8.93 9.11
N LYS A 23 9.37 -7.75 9.39
CA LYS A 23 8.70 -6.47 9.13
C LYS A 23 8.42 -6.26 7.65
N ARG A 24 9.35 -6.60 6.77
CA ARG A 24 9.16 -6.51 5.31
C ARG A 24 8.01 -7.40 4.85
N THR A 25 7.96 -8.64 5.33
CA THR A 25 6.90 -9.60 4.98
C THR A 25 5.55 -9.12 5.49
N GLY A 26 5.49 -8.62 6.73
CA GLY A 26 4.29 -8.01 7.31
C GLY A 26 3.79 -6.81 6.51
N ALA A 27 4.68 -5.90 6.12
CA ALA A 27 4.34 -4.72 5.32
C ALA A 27 3.76 -5.09 3.95
N ILE A 28 4.36 -6.06 3.25
CA ILE A 28 3.87 -6.56 1.97
C ILE A 28 2.48 -7.18 2.15
N ALA A 29 2.32 -8.09 3.11
CA ALA A 29 1.05 -8.77 3.36
C ALA A 29 -0.08 -7.76 3.68
N HIS A 30 0.21 -6.77 4.53
CA HIS A 30 -0.72 -5.72 4.90
C HIS A 30 -1.15 -4.88 3.70
N LEU A 31 -0.21 -4.28 2.97
CA LEU A 31 -0.54 -3.38 1.84
C LEU A 31 -1.31 -4.09 0.74
N TYR A 32 -0.93 -5.32 0.38
CA TYR A 32 -1.64 -6.08 -0.64
C TYR A 32 -3.02 -6.54 -0.16
N GLY A 33 -3.15 -6.95 1.10
CA GLY A 33 -4.43 -7.33 1.70
C GLY A 33 -5.41 -6.15 1.73
N VAL A 34 -4.97 -4.99 2.21
CA VAL A 34 -5.77 -3.77 2.28
C VAL A 34 -6.11 -3.25 0.87
N SER A 35 -5.17 -3.33 -0.09
CA SER A 35 -5.42 -2.98 -1.49
C SER A 35 -6.53 -3.82 -2.12
N LEU A 36 -6.51 -5.14 -1.91
CA LEU A 36 -7.56 -6.03 -2.40
C LEU A 36 -8.91 -5.74 -1.73
N ALA A 37 -8.93 -5.57 -0.42
CA ALA A 37 -10.14 -5.24 0.32
C ALA A 37 -10.76 -3.92 -0.16
N ALA A 38 -9.95 -2.88 -0.33
CA ALA A 38 -10.38 -1.58 -0.84
C ALA A 38 -10.97 -1.69 -2.26
N GLN A 39 -10.33 -2.47 -3.14
CA GLN A 39 -10.83 -2.74 -4.48
C GLN A 39 -12.21 -3.41 -4.47
N MET A 40 -12.40 -4.43 -3.61
CA MET A 40 -13.66 -5.15 -3.48
C MET A 40 -14.78 -4.26 -2.92
N ILE A 41 -14.47 -3.45 -1.90
CA ILE A 41 -15.42 -2.51 -1.28
C ILE A 41 -15.84 -1.43 -2.27
N ALA A 42 -14.89 -0.83 -3.00
CA ALA A 42 -15.16 0.19 -4.01
C ALA A 42 -16.07 -0.38 -5.11
N LYS A 43 -15.79 -1.59 -5.59
CA LYS A 43 -16.65 -2.28 -6.57
C LYS A 43 -18.07 -2.51 -6.03
N LYS A 44 -18.20 -2.95 -4.78
CA LYS A 44 -19.52 -3.16 -4.14
C LYS A 44 -20.31 -1.85 -3.99
N ARG A 45 -19.62 -0.73 -3.81
CA ARG A 45 -20.19 0.61 -3.63
C ARG A 45 -20.32 1.41 -4.94
N ASN A 46 -20.03 0.82 -6.09
CA ASN A 46 -20.04 1.50 -7.40
C ASN A 46 -19.11 2.73 -7.46
N LEU A 47 -17.94 2.64 -6.82
CA LEU A 47 -16.84 3.60 -6.85
C LEU A 47 -15.69 3.09 -7.73
N ASP A 48 -14.67 3.92 -7.99
CA ASP A 48 -13.47 3.54 -8.76
C ASP A 48 -12.61 2.52 -7.98
N PRO A 49 -12.55 1.25 -8.43
CA PRO A 49 -11.80 0.21 -7.73
C PRO A 49 -10.28 0.34 -7.91
N GLU A 50 -9.80 0.88 -9.03
CA GLU A 50 -8.36 1.03 -9.27
C GLU A 50 -7.80 2.16 -8.40
N LEU A 51 -8.53 3.27 -8.30
CA LEU A 51 -8.16 4.38 -7.41
C LEU A 51 -8.13 3.94 -5.93
N ALA A 52 -9.16 3.22 -5.48
CA ALA A 52 -9.22 2.73 -4.11
C ALA A 52 -8.06 1.76 -3.80
N ALA A 53 -7.76 0.85 -4.72
CA ALA A 53 -6.65 -0.08 -4.58
C ALA A 53 -5.29 0.65 -4.52
N MET A 54 -5.12 1.72 -5.31
CA MET A 54 -3.90 2.53 -5.33
C MET A 54 -3.72 3.34 -4.04
N ALA A 55 -4.78 3.97 -3.54
CA ALA A 55 -4.75 4.68 -2.26
C ALA A 55 -4.36 3.74 -1.11
N ALA A 56 -4.98 2.56 -1.06
CA ALA A 56 -4.67 1.52 -0.09
C ALA A 56 -3.21 1.01 -0.17
N MET A 57 -2.63 0.93 -1.38
CA MET A 57 -1.22 0.58 -1.52
C MET A 57 -0.28 1.65 -0.93
N LEU A 58 -0.69 2.92 -0.90
CA LEU A 58 0.17 4.04 -0.48
C LEU A 58 0.05 4.42 0.99
N HIS A 59 -1.10 4.14 1.64
CA HIS A 59 -1.48 4.78 2.90
C HIS A 59 -0.43 4.68 4.02
N ASP A 60 0.24 3.54 4.17
CA ASP A 60 1.23 3.31 5.24
C ASP A 60 2.69 3.44 4.78
N MET A 61 2.94 3.94 3.56
CA MET A 61 4.29 4.00 3.02
C MET A 61 5.23 4.90 3.83
N HIS A 62 4.69 5.91 4.53
CA HIS A 62 5.50 6.71 5.44
C HIS A 62 6.03 5.86 6.59
N ALA A 63 5.15 5.09 7.24
CA ALA A 63 5.50 4.25 8.36
C ALA A 63 6.53 3.18 7.97
N TYR A 64 6.38 2.55 6.81
CA TYR A 64 7.37 1.57 6.33
C TYR A 64 8.70 2.18 5.89
N LYS A 65 8.72 3.47 5.52
CA LYS A 65 9.95 4.17 5.16
C LYS A 65 10.73 4.65 6.38
N THR A 66 10.05 5.13 7.41
CA THR A 66 10.68 5.77 8.58
C THR A 66 10.79 4.85 9.78
N GLY A 67 9.99 3.78 9.82
CA GLY A 67 9.82 2.94 11.00
C GLY A 67 8.95 3.56 12.09
N SER A 68 8.34 4.73 11.85
CA SER A 68 7.44 5.40 12.79
C SER A 68 6.03 5.56 12.21
N TYR A 69 5.03 5.25 13.03
CA TYR A 69 3.62 5.50 12.73
C TYR A 69 3.18 6.92 13.12
N ASP A 70 4.07 7.78 13.59
CA ASP A 70 3.72 9.16 13.91
C ASP A 70 3.32 9.91 12.64
N ASP A 71 2.09 10.43 12.63
CA ASP A 71 1.50 11.24 11.55
C ASP A 71 1.57 10.60 10.13
N HIS A 72 1.71 9.28 10.07
CA HIS A 72 1.87 8.55 8.81
C HIS A 72 0.70 8.72 7.83
N ALA A 73 -0.49 9.10 8.30
CA ALA A 73 -1.65 9.35 7.45
C ALA A 73 -1.58 10.69 6.70
N HIS A 74 -0.92 11.73 7.26
CA HIS A 74 -0.66 12.99 6.55
C HIS A 74 0.65 12.95 5.77
N LEU A 75 1.63 12.19 6.28
CA LEU A 75 2.94 12.05 5.67
C LEU A 75 3.02 10.89 4.66
N GLY A 76 1.97 10.06 4.61
CA GLY A 76 1.79 8.93 3.73
C GLY A 76 0.62 9.18 2.78
N ALA A 77 0.91 9.02 1.48
CA ALA A 77 0.22 9.59 0.32
C ALA A 77 0.71 11.01 -0.05
#